data_AF-A0A9Q0LZ27-F1
#
_entry.id   AF-A0A9Q0LZ27-F1
#
_cell.length_a   1.000
_cell.length_b   1.000
_cell.length_c   1.000
_cell.angle_alpha   90.00
_cell.angle_beta   90.00
_cell.angle_gamma   90.00
#
_symmetry.space_group_name_H-M   'P 1'
#
loop_
_entity.id
_entity.type
_entity.pdbx_description
1 polymer ?
#
loop_
_entity_poly.entity_id
_entity_poly.type
_entity_poly.pdbx_seq_one_letter_code
_entity_poly.pdbx_strand_id
1 'polypeptide(L)'
;MTKITKFYTSIRGVKMAIPIVATSPLGNFQHLPNEIFVEILRNLSIKDLGILSMTSSEIREFIISTFIFSKNGFKKLNNYQYCNLNTLSDNFTCINSSKLINEIPPSIGYFVKRCTLVLPTEIRIQHLMQIFLQTLGTPTFEMFQKYDYRTAREVYQFYGTIINCFVSGWREFEAYKVYDYLYEICEIDKKIEIFHSITSTPTLNLNLIELYIRLFFRMIFNLLPESGITEGEKLKWSLTKFTTGTRKQTAKIFILIFGPIMEIQNGYQGDPKFSHHIAWVELSDQCFINNSLETFGFIIRTLYHSSNHLNIDRQYVFELFKEIITIDFQWLNKNVAALLVYSGSSFSNAYLRYKFQ
;
A
#
# COMPACT_ATOMS: atom_id res chain seq x y z
N MET A 1 28.09 33.37 21.96
CA MET A 1 29.47 33.02 22.41
C MET A 1 29.82 31.65 21.87
N THR A 2 30.60 31.60 20.80
CA THR A 2 30.98 30.38 20.07
C THR A 2 32.15 29.69 20.79
N LYS A 3 31.97 28.47 21.28
CA LYS A 3 33.08 27.66 21.82
C LYS A 3 33.86 27.05 20.65
N ILE A 4 35.13 27.40 20.52
CA ILE A 4 36.06 26.82 19.56
C ILE A 4 36.76 25.64 20.25
N THR A 5 36.59 24.43 19.72
CA THR A 5 37.33 23.24 20.16
C THR A 5 38.42 22.92 19.15
N LYS A 6 39.69 22.95 19.57
CA LYS A 6 40.84 22.63 18.70
C LYS A 6 41.19 21.14 18.83
N PHE A 7 41.25 20.42 17.72
CA PHE A 7 41.91 19.11 17.62
C PHE A 7 43.14 19.22 16.72
N TYR A 8 44.23 18.53 17.09
CA TYR A 8 45.49 18.52 16.35
C TYR A 8 45.68 17.15 15.68
N THR A 9 45.86 17.12 14.37
CA THR A 9 46.38 15.95 13.66
C THR A 9 47.80 16.25 13.18
N SER A 10 48.74 15.38 13.55
CA SER A 10 50.16 15.50 13.17
C SER A 10 50.40 14.75 11.87
N ILE A 11 50.55 15.47 10.77
CA ILE A 11 51.20 14.96 9.57
C ILE A 11 52.35 15.92 9.25
N ARG A 12 53.58 15.43 9.44
CA ARG A 12 54.85 16.09 9.07
C ARG A 12 55.05 17.52 9.62
N GLY A 13 55.22 17.63 10.94
CA GLY A 13 56.02 18.71 11.56
C GLY A 13 55.48 20.15 11.48
N VAL A 14 54.41 20.41 10.74
CA VAL A 14 53.76 21.73 10.69
C VAL A 14 52.43 21.64 11.44
N LYS A 15 52.38 22.19 12.66
CA LYS A 15 51.12 22.38 13.41
C LYS A 15 50.32 23.51 12.75
N MET A 16 49.63 23.25 11.64
CA MET A 16 48.56 24.13 11.19
C MET A 16 47.33 23.86 12.04
N ALA A 17 46.97 24.80 12.92
CA ALA A 17 45.64 24.86 13.48
C ALA A 17 44.69 25.23 12.35
N ILE A 18 44.05 24.25 11.71
CA ILE A 18 42.89 24.53 10.86
C ILE A 18 41.78 24.94 11.82
N PRO A 19 41.32 26.21 11.82
CA PRO A 19 40.14 26.55 12.58
C PRO A 19 39.00 25.76 11.98
N ILE A 20 38.51 24.76 12.72
CA ILE A 20 37.15 24.25 12.49
C ILE A 20 36.26 25.42 12.92
N VAL A 21 36.00 26.33 11.98
CA VAL A 21 34.87 27.24 12.11
C VAL A 21 33.70 26.31 12.37
N ALA A 22 33.01 26.51 13.49
CA ALA A 22 31.72 25.87 13.72
C ALA A 22 30.80 26.38 12.60
N THR A 23 30.89 25.74 11.45
CA THR A 23 30.03 26.02 10.32
C THR A 23 28.65 25.70 10.84
N SER A 24 27.74 26.67 10.75
CA SER A 24 26.34 26.41 11.01
C SER A 24 25.96 25.10 10.31
N PRO A 25 25.10 24.29 10.89
CA PRO A 25 24.62 23.09 10.21
C PRO A 25 23.93 23.39 8.88
N LEU A 26 23.51 24.64 8.59
CA LEU A 26 23.10 25.08 7.25
C LEU A 26 24.28 25.35 6.28
N GLY A 27 25.52 25.24 6.75
CA GLY A 27 26.72 25.59 6.02
C GLY A 27 26.66 27.03 5.49
N ASN A 28 27.04 27.21 4.23
CA ASN A 28 26.96 28.51 3.56
C ASN A 28 25.52 28.95 3.25
N PHE A 29 24.52 28.06 3.33
CA PHE A 29 23.11 28.45 3.11
C PHE A 29 22.58 29.36 4.21
N GLN A 30 23.21 29.41 5.38
CA GLN A 30 22.86 30.34 6.45
C GLN A 30 22.94 31.82 6.00
N HIS A 31 23.71 32.11 4.96
CA HIS A 31 23.91 33.47 4.43
C HIS A 31 22.88 33.84 3.36
N LEU A 32 22.03 32.89 2.93
CA LEU A 32 20.98 33.15 1.95
C LEU A 32 19.68 33.53 2.65
N PRO A 33 18.89 34.46 2.09
CA PRO A 33 17.49 34.62 2.45
C PRO A 33 16.72 33.32 2.22
N ASN A 34 15.73 33.03 3.07
CA ASN A 34 14.94 31.81 3.00
C ASN A 34 14.26 31.63 1.64
N GLU A 35 13.86 32.72 1.00
CA GLU A 35 13.22 32.74 -0.32
C GLU A 35 14.16 32.21 -1.40
N ILE A 36 15.44 32.62 -1.36
CA ILE A 36 16.47 32.14 -2.28
C ILE A 36 16.74 30.67 -2.03
N PHE A 37 16.77 30.24 -0.75
CA PHE A 37 16.95 28.83 -0.44
C PHE A 37 15.78 27.98 -0.92
N VAL A 38 14.53 28.43 -0.74
CA VAL A 38 13.32 27.79 -1.30
C VAL A 38 13.39 27.69 -2.82
N GLU A 39 13.91 28.73 -3.50
CA GLU A 39 14.08 28.72 -4.95
C GLU A 39 15.12 27.69 -5.39
N ILE A 40 16.24 27.55 -4.67
CA ILE A 40 17.21 26.47 -4.90
C ILE A 40 16.53 25.11 -4.75
N LEU A 41 15.80 24.89 -3.64
CA LEU A 41 15.08 23.63 -3.41
C LEU A 41 14.03 23.35 -4.50
N ARG A 42 13.41 24.38 -5.08
CA ARG A 42 12.46 24.27 -6.20
C ARG A 42 13.10 23.70 -7.46
N ASN A 43 14.39 23.93 -7.69
CA ASN A 43 15.10 23.47 -8.89
C ASN A 43 15.73 22.07 -8.76
N LEU A 44 15.77 21.48 -7.56
CA LEU A 44 16.32 20.13 -7.34
C LEU A 44 15.36 19.00 -7.75
N SER A 45 15.82 17.80 -8.08
CA SER A 45 14.89 16.66 -8.20
C SER A 45 14.38 16.20 -6.82
N ILE A 46 13.28 15.43 -6.75
CA ILE A 46 12.85 14.78 -5.49
C ILE A 46 13.98 13.93 -4.88
N LYS A 47 14.73 13.24 -5.75
CA LYS A 47 15.86 12.41 -5.35
C LYS A 47 16.94 13.26 -4.69
N ASP A 48 17.30 14.38 -5.30
CA ASP A 48 18.35 15.28 -4.80
C ASP A 48 17.91 15.99 -3.52
N LEU A 49 16.64 16.39 -3.42
CA LEU A 49 16.07 16.90 -2.18
C LEU A 49 16.21 15.89 -1.03
N GLY A 50 15.94 14.61 -1.31
CA GLY A 50 16.09 13.54 -0.31
C GLY A 50 17.55 13.24 0.04
N ILE A 51 18.51 13.47 -0.88
CA ILE A 51 19.93 13.36 -0.56
C ILE A 51 20.36 14.56 0.29
N LEU A 52 19.93 15.76 -0.08
CA LEU A 52 20.21 17.00 0.63
C LEU A 52 19.66 16.99 2.07
N SER A 53 18.48 16.41 2.30
CA SER A 53 17.92 16.26 3.65
C SER A 53 18.76 15.36 4.57
N MET A 54 19.70 14.58 4.03
CA MET A 54 20.58 13.72 4.83
C MET A 54 21.88 14.43 5.23
N THR A 55 22.19 15.61 4.69
CA THR A 55 23.47 16.28 4.95
C THR A 55 23.48 17.09 6.24
N SER A 56 22.30 17.51 6.74
CA SER A 56 22.17 18.37 7.93
C SER A 56 20.77 18.29 8.54
N SER A 57 20.70 18.35 9.88
CA SER A 57 19.43 18.42 10.62
C SER A 57 18.61 19.66 10.28
N GLU A 58 19.26 20.79 10.11
CA GLU A 58 18.64 22.09 9.89
C GLU A 58 18.15 22.20 8.45
N ILE A 59 18.91 21.65 7.49
CA ILE A 59 18.45 21.52 6.10
C ILE A 59 17.25 20.60 6.03
N ARG A 60 17.28 19.45 6.72
CA ARG A 60 16.16 18.50 6.79
C ARG A 60 14.91 19.15 7.36
N GLU A 61 15.05 19.83 8.49
CA GLU A 61 13.94 20.52 9.15
C GLU A 61 13.36 21.60 8.25
N PHE A 62 14.20 22.40 7.58
CA PHE A 62 13.75 23.39 6.60
C PHE A 62 13.00 22.74 5.43
N ILE A 63 13.53 21.64 4.88
CA ILE A 63 12.86 20.91 3.79
C ILE A 63 11.48 20.42 4.25
N ILE A 64 11.38 19.80 5.42
CA ILE A 64 10.12 19.21 5.92
C ILE A 64 9.13 20.30 6.32
N SER A 65 9.50 21.14 7.28
CA SER A 65 8.60 22.13 7.90
C SER A 65 8.24 23.28 6.96
N THR A 66 9.20 23.73 6.14
CA THR A 66 9.10 24.99 5.39
C THR A 66 8.90 24.73 3.91
N PHE A 67 9.63 23.80 3.30
CA PHE A 67 9.50 23.58 1.86
C PHE A 67 8.30 22.68 1.51
N ILE A 68 8.26 21.43 1.99
CA ILE A 68 7.24 20.43 1.62
C ILE A 68 5.82 20.93 1.91
N PHE A 69 5.59 21.46 3.10
CA PHE A 69 4.26 21.93 3.54
C PHE A 69 3.91 23.35 3.06
N SER A 70 4.79 24.03 2.33
CA SER A 70 4.45 25.30 1.67
C SER A 70 3.71 25.07 0.35
N LYS A 71 3.08 26.13 -0.18
CA LYS A 71 2.50 26.14 -1.54
C LYS A 71 3.53 25.73 -2.62
N ASN A 72 4.82 25.98 -2.40
CA ASN A 72 5.88 25.66 -3.37
C ASN A 72 6.26 24.16 -3.36
N GLY A 73 6.44 23.57 -2.18
CA GLY A 73 6.65 22.12 -2.05
C GLY A 73 5.40 21.33 -2.40
N PHE A 74 4.22 21.84 -2.02
CA PHE A 74 2.93 21.33 -2.48
C PHE A 74 2.87 21.33 -4.00
N LYS A 75 3.13 22.44 -4.71
CA LYS A 75 3.16 22.43 -6.19
C LYS A 75 4.16 21.44 -6.78
N LYS A 76 5.30 21.20 -6.12
CA LYS A 76 6.29 20.24 -6.62
C LYS A 76 5.83 18.79 -6.46
N LEU A 77 5.24 18.45 -5.32
CA LEU A 77 4.64 17.14 -5.06
C LEU A 77 3.31 16.96 -5.83
N ASN A 78 2.57 18.04 -6.03
CA ASN A 78 1.30 18.12 -6.76
C ASN A 78 1.51 18.17 -8.28
N ASN A 79 2.67 18.61 -8.78
CA ASN A 79 3.02 18.42 -10.19
C ASN A 79 3.04 16.92 -10.58
N TYR A 80 3.09 16.01 -9.60
CA TYR A 80 2.85 14.58 -9.76
C TYR A 80 1.38 14.15 -9.60
N GLN A 81 0.53 15.01 -9.02
CA GLN A 81 -0.93 14.93 -8.96
C GLN A 81 -1.60 15.39 -10.28
N TYR A 82 -0.82 15.79 -11.31
CA TYR A 82 -1.32 16.04 -12.68
C TYR A 82 -1.73 14.76 -13.45
N CYS A 83 -1.96 13.65 -12.74
CA CYS A 83 -3.12 12.81 -13.02
C CYS A 83 -4.33 13.47 -12.33
N ASN A 84 -4.85 14.52 -12.95
CA ASN A 84 -5.77 15.53 -12.41
C ASN A 84 -6.92 14.98 -11.53
N LEU A 85 -6.71 14.83 -10.21
CA LEU A 85 -7.75 14.38 -9.26
C LEU A 85 -8.83 15.46 -8.99
N ASN A 86 -8.60 16.71 -9.41
CA ASN A 86 -9.52 17.83 -9.17
C ASN A 86 -10.24 18.35 -10.44
N THR A 87 -9.89 17.87 -11.65
CA THR A 87 -10.66 18.11 -12.88
C THR A 87 -11.15 16.80 -13.47
N LEU A 88 -11.87 16.05 -12.64
CA LEU A 88 -12.52 14.79 -12.99
C LEU A 88 -13.82 15.01 -13.78
N SER A 89 -13.74 15.79 -14.85
CA SER A 89 -14.72 15.80 -15.91
C SER A 89 -13.99 15.41 -17.21
N ASP A 90 -14.24 14.16 -17.60
CA ASP A 90 -14.27 13.66 -18.98
C ASP A 90 -13.01 13.12 -19.66
N ASN A 91 -11.77 13.28 -19.19
CA ASN A 91 -10.63 12.68 -19.91
C ASN A 91 -9.47 12.19 -19.03
N PHE A 92 -9.61 11.00 -18.45
CA PHE A 92 -8.49 10.24 -17.89
C PHE A 92 -7.75 9.48 -19.01
N THR A 93 -7.13 10.20 -19.96
CA THR A 93 -6.30 9.58 -21.02
C THR A 93 -4.83 9.47 -20.65
N CYS A 94 -4.40 9.88 -19.45
CA CYS A 94 -2.98 10.07 -19.16
C CYS A 94 -2.51 9.49 -17.82
N ILE A 95 -2.70 8.18 -17.61
CA ILE A 95 -1.66 7.32 -16.99
C ILE A 95 -1.20 6.24 -17.99
N ASN A 96 -1.26 6.55 -19.29
CA ASN A 96 -0.79 5.67 -20.37
C ASN A 96 0.74 5.69 -20.59
N SER A 97 1.52 6.22 -19.64
CA SER A 97 2.98 5.98 -19.67
C SER A 97 3.38 5.21 -18.42
N SER A 98 3.69 3.94 -18.60
CA SER A 98 4.26 3.05 -17.58
C SER A 98 5.44 3.68 -16.83
N LYS A 99 6.14 4.65 -17.44
CA LYS A 99 7.19 5.46 -16.81
C LYS A 99 6.70 6.29 -15.61
N LEU A 100 5.54 6.95 -15.69
CA LEU A 100 5.07 7.83 -14.61
C LEU A 100 4.70 7.04 -13.35
N ILE A 101 4.03 5.89 -13.49
CA ILE A 101 3.70 4.98 -12.36
C ILE A 101 4.97 4.38 -11.75
N ASN A 102 5.97 4.05 -12.57
CA ASN A 102 7.17 3.35 -12.10
C ASN A 102 8.22 4.27 -11.48
N GLU A 103 8.25 5.56 -11.82
CA GLU A 103 9.30 6.48 -11.34
C GLU A 103 8.85 7.36 -10.18
N ILE A 104 7.59 7.82 -10.20
CA ILE A 104 7.11 8.88 -9.30
C ILE A 104 6.84 8.35 -7.90
N PRO A 105 5.90 7.40 -7.68
CA PRO A 105 5.58 6.96 -6.33
C PRO A 105 6.79 6.36 -5.59
N PRO A 106 7.72 5.60 -6.23
CA PRO A 106 8.96 5.21 -5.56
C PRO A 106 9.82 6.40 -5.13
N SER A 107 9.95 7.42 -5.99
CA SER A 107 10.73 8.63 -5.67
C SER A 107 10.18 9.35 -4.45
N ILE A 108 8.86 9.46 -4.32
CA ILE A 108 8.20 10.06 -3.15
C ILE A 108 8.45 9.20 -1.91
N GLY A 109 8.23 7.88 -1.98
CA GLY A 109 8.44 6.97 -0.84
C GLY A 109 9.88 7.01 -0.30
N TYR A 110 10.87 6.97 -1.20
CA TYR A 110 12.28 7.09 -0.82
C TYR A 110 12.65 8.48 -0.30
N PHE A 111 12.05 9.53 -0.84
CA PHE A 111 12.27 10.89 -0.35
C PHE A 111 11.81 11.03 1.11
N VAL A 112 10.58 10.65 1.43
CA VAL A 112 10.07 10.69 2.81
C VAL A 112 10.93 9.81 3.73
N LYS A 113 11.35 8.64 3.26
CA LYS A 113 12.25 7.76 4.01
C LYS A 113 13.56 8.43 4.39
N ARG A 114 14.20 9.15 3.47
CA ARG A 114 15.46 9.87 3.70
C ARG A 114 15.28 11.10 4.58
N CYS A 115 14.21 11.87 4.35
CA CYS A 115 13.83 13.01 5.17
C CYS A 115 13.54 12.61 6.62
N THR A 116 13.16 11.37 6.89
CA THR A 116 12.77 10.94 8.24
C THR A 116 13.74 9.92 8.85
N LEU A 117 14.88 9.65 8.21
CA LEU A 117 15.76 8.51 8.54
C LEU A 117 16.23 8.47 10.00
N VAL A 118 16.47 9.64 10.60
CA VAL A 118 16.98 9.75 11.98
C VAL A 118 15.87 9.87 13.03
N LEU A 119 14.61 9.91 12.61
CA LEU A 119 13.47 10.11 13.50
C LEU A 119 12.96 8.75 14.03
N PRO A 120 12.38 8.72 15.24
CA PRO A 120 11.64 7.55 15.73
C PRO A 120 10.51 7.15 14.79
N THR A 121 10.25 5.86 14.65
CA THR A 121 9.28 5.26 13.70
C THR A 121 7.91 5.93 13.71
N GLU A 122 7.35 6.25 14.88
CA GLU A 122 6.06 6.95 14.99
C GLU A 122 6.09 8.34 14.33
N ILE A 123 7.16 9.09 14.53
CA ILE A 123 7.32 10.43 13.94
C ILE A 123 7.51 10.31 12.42
N ARG A 124 8.21 9.28 11.94
CA ARG A 124 8.35 9.00 10.50
C ARG A 124 7.00 8.76 9.85
N ILE A 125 6.14 7.97 10.50
CA ILE A 125 4.77 7.68 10.04
C ILE A 125 3.95 8.96 10.00
N GLN A 126 3.99 9.77 11.08
CA GLN A 126 3.27 11.05 11.13
C GLN A 126 3.65 11.98 9.97
N HIS A 127 4.93 12.08 9.60
CA HIS A 127 5.34 12.88 8.45
C HIS A 127 4.81 12.35 7.11
N LEU A 128 4.83 11.02 6.90
CA LEU A 128 4.23 10.44 5.69
C LEU A 128 2.73 10.77 5.61
N MET A 129 2.02 10.66 6.74
CA MET A 129 0.58 10.90 6.82
C MET A 129 0.24 12.37 6.64
N GLN A 130 1.07 13.27 7.17
CA GLN A 130 0.93 14.70 6.95
C GLN A 130 1.13 15.05 5.47
N ILE A 131 2.09 14.41 4.79
CA ILE A 131 2.25 14.55 3.34
C ILE A 131 1.00 14.06 2.60
N PHE A 132 0.45 12.90 2.97
CA PHE A 132 -0.82 12.43 2.38
C PHE A 132 -1.93 13.45 2.60
N LEU A 133 -2.20 13.85 3.84
CA LEU A 133 -3.27 14.78 4.19
C LEU A 133 -3.14 16.14 3.48
N GLN A 134 -1.93 16.71 3.45
CA GLN A 134 -1.73 18.07 2.97
C GLN A 134 -1.41 18.17 1.48
N THR A 135 -0.98 17.08 0.83
CA THR A 135 -0.51 17.12 -0.56
C THR A 135 -1.25 16.17 -1.49
N LEU A 136 -1.35 14.87 -1.17
CA LEU A 136 -1.84 13.86 -2.10
C LEU A 136 -3.33 13.52 -1.92
N GLY A 137 -3.88 13.78 -0.74
CA GLY A 137 -5.13 13.21 -0.24
C GLY A 137 -4.88 11.98 0.64
N THR A 138 -5.92 11.57 1.38
CA THR A 138 -5.94 10.31 2.14
C THR A 138 -6.76 9.28 1.37
N PRO A 139 -6.33 8.01 1.30
CA PRO A 139 -7.02 6.97 0.52
C PRO A 139 -8.26 6.41 1.24
N THR A 140 -9.18 7.29 1.65
CA THR A 140 -10.40 6.95 2.39
C THR A 140 -11.51 6.42 1.48
N PHE A 141 -12.56 5.84 2.08
CA PHE A 141 -13.74 5.40 1.34
C PHE A 141 -14.40 6.53 0.55
N GLU A 142 -14.42 7.75 1.10
CA GLU A 142 -14.93 8.93 0.39
C GLU A 142 -14.10 9.27 -0.85
N MET A 143 -12.78 9.06 -0.79
CA MET A 143 -11.93 9.21 -1.97
C MET A 143 -12.29 8.15 -3.00
N PHE A 144 -12.42 6.89 -2.58
CA PHE A 144 -12.80 5.77 -3.46
C PHE A 144 -14.12 6.04 -4.19
N GLN A 145 -15.15 6.54 -3.50
CA GLN A 145 -16.47 6.82 -4.07
C GLN A 145 -16.49 7.88 -5.19
N LYS A 146 -15.40 8.64 -5.36
CA LYS A 146 -15.29 9.66 -6.42
C LYS A 146 -14.92 9.07 -7.78
N TYR A 147 -14.36 7.87 -7.82
CA TYR A 147 -13.78 7.28 -9.02
C TYR A 147 -14.49 6.00 -9.44
N ASP A 148 -14.38 5.65 -10.72
CA ASP A 148 -14.65 4.27 -11.15
C ASP A 148 -13.61 3.30 -10.60
N TYR A 149 -13.92 2.00 -10.64
CA TYR A 149 -13.05 0.96 -10.08
C TYR A 149 -11.64 0.94 -10.68
N ARG A 150 -11.48 1.18 -11.99
CA ARG A 150 -10.16 1.12 -12.65
C ARG A 150 -9.31 2.30 -12.20
N THR A 151 -9.87 3.50 -12.22
CA THR A 151 -9.21 4.71 -11.73
C THR A 151 -8.86 4.61 -10.25
N ALA A 152 -9.80 4.12 -9.43
CA ALA A 152 -9.55 3.88 -8.00
C ALA A 152 -8.41 2.88 -7.78
N ARG A 153 -8.35 1.79 -8.55
CA ARG A 153 -7.27 0.82 -8.46
C ARG A 153 -5.89 1.44 -8.70
N GLU A 154 -5.75 2.27 -9.74
CA GLU A 154 -4.50 2.94 -10.06
C GLU A 154 -4.07 3.93 -8.96
N VAL A 155 -5.02 4.72 -8.46
CA VAL A 155 -4.79 5.64 -7.34
C VAL A 155 -4.31 4.88 -6.09
N TYR A 156 -4.95 3.76 -5.75
CA TYR A 156 -4.57 2.97 -4.57
C TYR A 156 -3.23 2.27 -4.76
N GLN A 157 -2.90 1.86 -5.99
CA GLN A 157 -1.59 1.30 -6.33
C GLN A 157 -0.48 2.36 -6.21
N PHE A 158 -0.77 3.61 -6.57
CA PHE A 158 0.15 4.74 -6.37
C PHE A 158 0.48 4.92 -4.88
N TYR A 159 -0.53 4.96 -4.00
CA TYR A 159 -0.30 5.01 -2.54
C TYR A 159 0.49 3.81 -2.04
N GLY A 160 0.11 2.59 -2.42
CA GLY A 160 0.80 1.37 -1.99
C GLY A 160 2.27 1.35 -2.40
N THR A 161 2.59 1.84 -3.59
CA THR A 161 3.97 1.94 -4.08
C THR A 161 4.79 2.93 -3.23
N ILE A 162 4.24 4.10 -2.90
CA ILE A 162 4.88 5.05 -1.97
C ILE A 162 5.18 4.39 -0.63
N ILE A 163 4.17 3.71 -0.05
CA ILE A 163 4.27 3.08 1.27
C ILE A 163 5.32 1.97 1.25
N ASN A 164 5.30 1.09 0.25
CA ASN A 164 6.29 0.01 0.12
C ASN A 164 7.72 0.55 0.01
N CYS A 165 7.94 1.61 -0.78
CA CYS A 165 9.26 2.24 -0.87
C CYS A 165 9.68 2.93 0.44
N PHE A 166 8.73 3.51 1.18
CA PHE A 166 8.97 4.13 2.47
C PHE A 166 9.41 3.13 3.55
N VAL A 167 8.69 2.00 3.66
CA VAL A 167 8.98 0.94 4.65
C VAL A 167 10.03 -0.07 4.20
N SER A 168 10.48 0.01 2.94
CA SER A 168 11.49 -0.90 2.38
C SER A 168 12.71 -0.99 3.29
N GLY A 169 13.10 -2.20 3.68
CA GLY A 169 14.25 -2.46 4.57
C GLY A 169 14.03 -2.11 6.04
N TRP A 170 12.81 -1.79 6.47
CA TRP A 170 12.45 -1.76 7.89
C TRP A 170 12.26 -3.19 8.41
N ARG A 171 12.33 -3.38 9.72
CA ARG A 171 11.90 -4.62 10.35
C ARG A 171 10.39 -4.78 10.22
N GLU A 172 9.92 -6.01 10.19
CA GLU A 172 8.52 -6.36 9.89
C GLU A 172 7.55 -5.68 10.86
N PHE A 173 7.86 -5.73 12.16
CA PHE A 173 7.02 -5.10 13.19
C PHE A 173 6.93 -3.57 13.05
N GLU A 174 7.95 -2.91 12.50
CA GLU A 174 7.93 -1.47 12.27
C GLU A 174 7.13 -1.14 11.01
N ALA A 175 7.26 -1.96 9.96
CA ALA A 175 6.45 -1.82 8.76
C ALA A 175 4.96 -2.01 9.07
N TYR A 176 4.60 -2.96 9.95
CA TYR A 176 3.22 -3.18 10.38
C TYR A 176 2.59 -1.97 11.06
N LYS A 177 3.35 -1.16 11.79
CA LYS A 177 2.82 0.08 12.39
C LYS A 177 2.27 1.05 11.35
N VAL A 178 2.92 1.14 10.18
CA VAL A 178 2.45 2.00 9.07
C VAL A 178 1.11 1.48 8.55
N TYR A 179 0.98 0.17 8.41
CA TYR A 179 -0.23 -0.47 7.92
C TYR A 179 -1.35 -0.45 8.96
N ASP A 180 -1.05 -0.60 10.25
CA ASP A 180 -2.01 -0.45 11.35
C ASP A 180 -2.58 0.97 11.38
N TYR A 181 -1.71 1.98 11.25
CA TYR A 181 -2.13 3.38 11.19
C TYR A 181 -3.02 3.67 9.96
N LEU A 182 -2.66 3.12 8.80
CA LEU A 182 -3.49 3.23 7.59
C LEU A 182 -4.82 2.48 7.71
N TYR A 183 -4.82 1.31 8.34
CA TYR A 183 -6.01 0.51 8.59
C TYR A 183 -7.02 1.28 9.45
N GLU A 184 -6.53 1.99 10.48
CA GLU A 184 -7.31 2.87 11.34
C GLU A 184 -7.84 4.10 10.58
N ILE A 185 -6.98 4.85 9.87
CA ILE A 185 -7.41 6.04 9.11
C ILE A 185 -8.41 5.70 8.00
N CYS A 186 -8.24 4.54 7.36
CA CYS A 186 -9.12 4.09 6.29
C CYS A 186 -10.40 3.42 6.82
N GLU A 187 -10.54 3.28 8.15
CA GLU A 187 -11.68 2.66 8.85
C GLU A 187 -12.05 1.29 8.29
N ILE A 188 -11.05 0.47 7.99
CA ILE A 188 -11.23 -0.81 7.31
C ILE A 188 -11.99 -1.81 8.20
N ASP A 189 -11.77 -1.78 9.50
CA ASP A 189 -12.53 -2.52 10.51
C ASP A 189 -14.03 -2.23 10.39
N LYS A 190 -14.43 -0.96 10.40
CA LYS A 190 -15.83 -0.54 10.28
C LYS A 190 -16.42 -1.01 8.95
N LYS A 191 -15.65 -0.96 7.85
CA LYS A 191 -16.13 -1.46 6.55
C LYS A 191 -16.33 -2.97 6.53
N ILE A 192 -15.45 -3.72 7.19
CA ILE A 192 -15.58 -5.18 7.35
C ILE A 192 -16.79 -5.51 8.23
N GLU A 193 -17.01 -4.79 9.32
CA GLU A 193 -18.19 -4.95 10.18
C GLU A 193 -19.49 -4.69 9.40
N ILE A 194 -19.54 -3.59 8.63
CA ILE A 194 -20.69 -3.29 7.77
C ILE A 194 -20.92 -4.43 6.77
N PHE A 195 -19.87 -4.87 6.07
CA PHE A 195 -19.94 -6.00 5.14
C PHE A 195 -20.49 -7.28 5.79
N HIS A 196 -20.12 -7.56 7.04
CA HIS A 196 -20.63 -8.73 7.77
C HIS A 196 -22.06 -8.57 8.28
N SER A 197 -22.49 -7.35 8.58
CA SER A 197 -23.84 -7.05 9.11
C SER A 197 -24.94 -7.06 8.05
N ILE A 198 -24.59 -6.81 6.78
CA ILE A 198 -25.56 -6.75 5.69
C ILE A 198 -25.98 -8.17 5.32
N THR A 199 -27.29 -8.44 5.43
CA THR A 199 -27.90 -9.69 4.95
C THR A 199 -27.82 -9.75 3.42
N SER A 200 -27.83 -10.97 2.87
CA SER A 200 -27.44 -11.38 1.50
C SER A 200 -28.11 -10.67 0.31
N THR A 201 -28.88 -9.60 0.52
CA THR A 201 -29.41 -8.73 -0.53
C THR A 201 -28.31 -7.80 -1.07
N PRO A 202 -27.93 -7.92 -2.35
CA PRO A 202 -26.98 -7.02 -2.98
C PRO A 202 -27.54 -5.60 -2.98
N THR A 203 -26.81 -4.66 -2.39
CA THR A 203 -27.10 -3.22 -2.54
C THR A 203 -25.93 -2.54 -3.22
N LEU A 204 -26.18 -1.43 -3.92
CA LEU A 204 -25.13 -0.65 -4.58
C LEU A 204 -24.02 -0.23 -3.61
N ASN A 205 -24.38 0.09 -2.36
CA ASN A 205 -23.42 0.46 -1.33
C ASN A 205 -22.56 -0.72 -0.87
N LEU A 206 -23.11 -1.93 -0.83
CA LEU A 206 -22.36 -3.14 -0.47
C LEU A 206 -21.25 -3.42 -1.49
N ASN A 207 -21.53 -3.34 -2.79
CA ASN A 207 -20.51 -3.55 -3.82
C ASN A 207 -19.35 -2.55 -3.71
N LEU A 208 -19.64 -1.28 -3.44
CA LEU A 208 -18.59 -0.26 -3.22
C LEU A 208 -17.73 -0.60 -1.99
N ILE A 209 -18.35 -1.05 -0.91
CA ILE A 209 -17.64 -1.47 0.31
C ILE A 209 -16.74 -2.68 0.01
N GLU A 210 -17.24 -3.69 -0.70
CA GLU A 210 -16.46 -4.88 -1.07
C GLU A 210 -15.23 -4.53 -1.90
N LEU A 211 -15.42 -3.71 -2.94
CA LEU A 211 -14.33 -3.28 -3.81
C LEU A 211 -13.32 -2.40 -3.08
N TYR A 212 -13.77 -1.52 -2.18
CA TYR A 212 -12.89 -0.69 -1.36
C TYR A 212 -12.00 -1.53 -0.43
N ILE A 213 -12.59 -2.46 0.32
CA ILE A 213 -11.85 -3.38 1.20
C ILE A 213 -10.82 -4.14 0.36
N ARG A 214 -11.23 -4.67 -0.80
CA ARG A 214 -10.33 -5.38 -1.71
C ARG A 214 -9.17 -4.52 -2.19
N LEU A 215 -9.41 -3.29 -2.62
CA LEU A 215 -8.36 -2.39 -3.09
C LEU A 215 -7.38 -2.00 -1.98
N PHE A 216 -7.86 -1.80 -0.75
CA PHE A 216 -6.98 -1.54 0.38
C PHE A 216 -5.95 -2.67 0.55
N PHE A 217 -6.40 -3.93 0.60
CA PHE A 217 -5.47 -5.05 0.80
C PHE A 217 -4.62 -5.35 -0.42
N ARG A 218 -5.21 -5.33 -1.63
CA ARG A 218 -4.44 -5.68 -2.82
C ARG A 218 -3.49 -4.58 -3.26
N MET A 219 -3.89 -3.32 -3.18
CA MET A 219 -3.13 -2.21 -3.79
C MET A 219 -2.33 -1.42 -2.76
N ILE A 220 -2.91 -1.06 -1.60
CA ILE A 220 -2.20 -0.29 -0.56
C ILE A 220 -1.23 -1.19 0.21
N PHE A 221 -1.76 -2.29 0.76
CA PHE A 221 -0.92 -3.25 1.48
C PHE A 221 -0.03 -4.07 0.54
N ASN A 222 -0.34 -4.03 -0.77
CA ASN A 222 0.34 -4.78 -1.82
C ASN A 222 0.52 -6.24 -1.42
N LEU A 223 -0.62 -6.87 -1.13
CA LEU A 223 -0.71 -8.28 -0.71
C LEU A 223 -0.40 -9.24 -1.86
N LEU A 224 -0.25 -8.73 -3.09
CA LEU A 224 0.10 -9.49 -4.28
C LEU A 224 1.54 -9.20 -4.72
N PRO A 225 2.20 -10.16 -5.39
CA PRO A 225 3.63 -10.11 -5.60
C PRO A 225 4.01 -9.02 -6.61
N GLU A 226 5.03 -8.23 -6.26
CA GLU A 226 6.07 -7.78 -7.20
C GLU A 226 7.32 -7.18 -6.51
N SER A 227 7.35 -7.03 -5.17
CA SER A 227 8.59 -6.68 -4.46
C SER A 227 8.50 -7.07 -2.97
N GLY A 228 9.60 -7.61 -2.43
CA GLY A 228 9.67 -8.32 -1.15
C GLY A 228 9.34 -7.57 0.15
N ILE A 229 9.76 -8.17 1.27
CA ILE A 229 8.93 -8.65 2.41
C ILE A 229 8.26 -9.96 2.02
N THR A 230 8.53 -11.03 2.77
CA THR A 230 8.08 -12.38 2.42
C THR A 230 6.55 -12.39 2.37
N GLU A 231 5.97 -12.83 1.26
CA GLU A 231 4.52 -12.80 1.04
C GLU A 231 3.72 -13.42 2.21
N GLY A 232 4.32 -14.42 2.87
CA GLY A 232 3.79 -15.04 4.08
C GLY A 232 3.61 -14.05 5.25
N GLU A 233 4.53 -13.13 5.48
CA GLU A 233 4.47 -12.15 6.58
C GLU A 233 3.34 -11.14 6.40
N LYS A 234 3.22 -10.59 5.19
CA LYS A 234 2.09 -9.73 4.80
C LYS A 234 0.76 -10.48 4.97
N LEU A 235 0.71 -11.73 4.51
CA LEU A 235 -0.45 -12.57 4.67
C LEU A 235 -0.74 -12.90 6.13
N LYS A 236 0.28 -13.07 6.98
CA LYS A 236 0.16 -13.23 8.44
C LYS A 236 -0.57 -12.05 9.06
N TRP A 237 -0.09 -10.84 8.79
CA TRP A 237 -0.68 -9.63 9.33
C TRP A 237 -2.11 -9.44 8.81
N SER A 238 -2.35 -9.71 7.53
CA SER A 238 -3.70 -9.63 6.95
C SER A 238 -4.66 -10.60 7.63
N LEU A 239 -4.22 -11.83 7.90
CA LEU A 239 -5.01 -12.82 8.63
C LEU A 239 -5.41 -12.34 10.02
N THR A 240 -4.50 -11.72 10.79
CA THR A 240 -4.87 -11.20 12.12
C THR A 240 -5.97 -10.13 12.08
N LYS A 241 -6.17 -9.48 10.93
CA LYS A 241 -7.24 -8.48 10.74
C LYS A 241 -8.58 -9.09 10.30
N PHE A 242 -8.59 -10.25 9.63
CA PHE A 242 -9.82 -10.86 9.08
C PHE A 242 -10.32 -12.10 9.81
N THR A 243 -9.50 -12.68 10.69
CA THR A 243 -9.86 -13.86 11.47
C THR A 243 -10.53 -13.50 12.81
N THR A 244 -11.06 -12.27 12.94
CA THR A 244 -11.69 -11.77 14.17
C THR A 244 -13.10 -12.33 14.41
N GLY A 245 -13.65 -13.09 13.46
CA GLY A 245 -14.99 -13.67 13.52
C GLY A 245 -15.04 -15.17 13.31
N THR A 246 -16.17 -15.64 12.81
CA THR A 246 -16.38 -17.05 12.43
C THR A 246 -15.53 -17.42 11.22
N ARG A 247 -15.23 -18.72 11.07
CA ARG A 247 -14.51 -19.22 9.89
C ARG A 247 -15.22 -18.88 8.58
N LYS A 248 -16.57 -18.88 8.59
CA LYS A 248 -17.38 -18.44 7.44
C LYS A 248 -17.15 -16.97 7.12
N GLN A 249 -17.09 -16.08 8.10
CA GLN A 249 -16.76 -14.66 7.89
C GLN A 249 -15.36 -14.49 7.30
N THR A 250 -14.37 -15.23 7.83
CA THR A 250 -13.02 -15.24 7.25
C THR A 250 -13.03 -15.71 5.79
N ALA A 251 -13.75 -16.79 5.47
CA ALA A 251 -13.87 -17.28 4.10
C ALA A 251 -14.51 -16.23 3.16
N LYS A 252 -15.51 -15.46 3.63
CA LYS A 252 -16.08 -14.33 2.85
C LYS A 252 -15.01 -13.28 2.55
N ILE A 253 -14.25 -12.85 3.55
CA ILE A 253 -13.19 -11.86 3.34
C ILE A 253 -12.10 -12.39 2.40
N PHE A 254 -11.77 -13.68 2.48
CA PHE A 254 -10.85 -14.33 1.55
C PHE A 254 -11.30 -14.23 0.10
N ILE A 255 -12.56 -14.52 -0.19
CA ILE A 255 -13.12 -14.43 -1.54
C ILE A 255 -13.19 -12.97 -1.98
N LEU A 256 -13.61 -12.06 -1.10
CA LEU A 256 -13.64 -10.63 -1.35
C LEU A 256 -12.26 -10.11 -1.79
N ILE A 257 -11.19 -10.50 -1.11
CA ILE A 257 -9.84 -10.01 -1.38
C ILE A 257 -9.21 -10.73 -2.58
N PHE A 258 -9.30 -12.07 -2.64
CA PHE A 258 -8.51 -12.88 -3.57
C PHE A 258 -9.32 -13.54 -4.68
N GLY A 259 -10.65 -13.63 -4.54
CA GLY A 259 -11.54 -14.22 -5.52
C GLY A 259 -11.61 -13.42 -6.82
N PRO A 260 -12.23 -13.96 -7.89
CA PRO A 260 -12.31 -13.28 -9.17
C PRO A 260 -13.21 -12.03 -9.12
N ILE A 261 -12.92 -11.06 -9.99
CA ILE A 261 -13.77 -9.89 -10.26
C ILE A 261 -14.43 -10.09 -11.61
N MET A 262 -15.70 -9.71 -11.71
CA MET A 262 -16.43 -9.61 -12.96
C MET A 262 -16.48 -8.16 -13.42
N GLU A 263 -16.37 -7.96 -14.73
CA GLU A 263 -16.71 -6.70 -15.39
C GLU A 263 -18.13 -6.82 -15.93
N ILE A 264 -18.94 -5.78 -15.71
CA ILE A 264 -20.33 -5.76 -16.17
C ILE A 264 -20.33 -5.41 -17.68
N GLN A 265 -20.47 -6.44 -18.53
CA GLN A 265 -20.30 -6.34 -19.99
C GLN A 265 -21.39 -5.53 -20.70
N ASN A 266 -22.61 -5.51 -20.16
CA ASN A 266 -23.69 -4.68 -20.65
C ASN A 266 -23.93 -3.60 -19.61
N GLY A 267 -23.40 -2.41 -19.85
CA GLY A 267 -23.73 -1.25 -19.05
C GLY A 267 -25.24 -1.19 -18.91
N TYR A 268 -25.76 -1.47 -17.71
CA TYR A 268 -26.88 -0.67 -17.27
C TYR A 268 -26.49 0.78 -17.56
N GLN A 269 -27.45 1.59 -18.02
CA GLN A 269 -27.32 3.04 -18.21
C GLN A 269 -27.03 3.73 -16.85
N GLY A 270 -25.96 3.32 -16.20
CA GLY A 270 -25.72 3.32 -14.79
C GLY A 270 -24.27 3.67 -14.57
N ASP A 271 -24.05 4.43 -13.51
CA ASP A 271 -22.82 5.11 -13.18
C ASP A 271 -21.58 4.19 -13.37
N PRO A 272 -20.55 4.60 -14.15
CA PRO A 272 -19.34 3.81 -14.41
C PRO A 272 -18.61 3.35 -13.15
N LYS A 273 -18.91 3.95 -11.99
CA LYS A 273 -18.52 3.47 -10.66
C LYS A 273 -18.91 2.03 -10.36
N PHE A 274 -19.95 1.50 -11.01
CA PHE A 274 -20.45 0.15 -10.78
C PHE A 274 -20.04 -0.83 -11.88
N SER A 275 -18.98 -0.56 -12.63
CA SER A 275 -18.52 -1.43 -13.73
C SER A 275 -17.99 -2.80 -13.30
N HIS A 276 -17.73 -3.02 -12.00
CA HIS A 276 -17.11 -4.25 -11.49
C HIS A 276 -17.82 -4.74 -10.22
N HIS A 277 -17.75 -6.05 -9.96
CA HIS A 277 -18.21 -6.68 -8.72
C HIS A 277 -17.44 -7.97 -8.41
N ILE A 278 -17.50 -8.40 -7.15
CA ILE A 278 -16.95 -9.71 -6.74
C ILE A 278 -17.84 -10.82 -7.29
N ALA A 279 -17.23 -11.86 -7.86
CA ALA A 279 -17.91 -12.95 -8.57
C ALA A 279 -18.69 -13.94 -7.67
N TRP A 280 -19.49 -13.47 -6.72
CA TRP A 280 -20.15 -14.31 -5.71
C TRP A 280 -21.04 -15.41 -6.30
N VAL A 281 -21.91 -15.04 -7.25
CA VAL A 281 -22.87 -15.96 -7.87
C VAL A 281 -22.21 -16.75 -9.00
N GLU A 282 -21.36 -16.08 -9.77
CA GLU A 282 -20.68 -16.65 -10.94
C GLU A 282 -19.76 -17.80 -10.55
N LEU A 283 -19.21 -17.82 -9.33
CA LEU A 283 -18.44 -18.96 -8.81
C LEU A 283 -19.26 -20.27 -8.73
N SER A 284 -20.59 -20.16 -8.63
CA SER A 284 -21.53 -21.28 -8.58
C SER A 284 -22.27 -21.52 -9.90
N ASP A 285 -22.34 -20.53 -10.79
CA ASP A 285 -23.14 -20.61 -12.02
C ASP A 285 -22.30 -20.65 -13.31
N GLN A 286 -21.04 -20.18 -13.28
CA GLN A 286 -20.19 -20.03 -14.46
C GLN A 286 -18.81 -20.65 -14.29
N CYS A 287 -18.26 -21.22 -15.37
CA CYS A 287 -16.93 -21.82 -15.34
C CYS A 287 -15.85 -20.76 -15.58
N PHE A 288 -14.94 -20.59 -14.62
CA PHE A 288 -13.74 -19.77 -14.79
C PHE A 288 -12.64 -20.61 -15.46
N ILE A 289 -12.61 -20.59 -16.80
CA ILE A 289 -11.65 -21.35 -17.61
C ILE A 289 -10.30 -20.60 -17.74
N ASN A 290 -10.31 -19.29 -17.50
CA ASN A 290 -9.12 -18.44 -17.54
C ASN A 290 -8.33 -18.52 -16.22
N ASN A 291 -7.12 -17.93 -16.20
CA ASN A 291 -6.29 -17.75 -14.99
C ASN A 291 -6.92 -16.89 -13.88
N SER A 292 -8.24 -16.63 -13.91
CA SER A 292 -8.96 -15.80 -12.95
C SER A 292 -8.88 -16.30 -11.50
N LEU A 293 -8.66 -17.62 -11.31
CA LEU A 293 -8.46 -18.25 -10.00
C LEU A 293 -6.98 -18.45 -9.63
N GLU A 294 -6.05 -18.08 -10.51
CA GLU A 294 -4.61 -18.30 -10.31
C GLU A 294 -4.10 -17.60 -9.05
N THR A 295 -4.41 -16.31 -8.90
CA THR A 295 -4.03 -15.54 -7.72
C THR A 295 -4.61 -16.14 -6.45
N PHE A 296 -5.86 -16.61 -6.49
CA PHE A 296 -6.50 -17.20 -5.31
C PHE A 296 -5.84 -18.52 -4.92
N GLY A 297 -5.60 -19.41 -5.90
CA GLY A 297 -4.88 -20.65 -5.67
C GLY A 297 -3.47 -20.41 -5.14
N PHE A 298 -2.75 -19.44 -5.72
CA PHE A 298 -1.43 -19.05 -5.25
C PHE A 298 -1.43 -18.67 -3.76
N ILE A 299 -2.40 -17.89 -3.31
CA ILE A 299 -2.50 -17.48 -1.90
C ILE A 299 -2.80 -18.67 -0.99
N ILE A 300 -3.68 -19.58 -1.38
CA ILE A 300 -3.96 -20.83 -0.63
C ILE A 300 -2.70 -21.68 -0.53
N ARG A 301 -1.94 -21.80 -1.62
CA ARG A 301 -0.64 -22.47 -1.65
C ARG A 301 0.33 -21.83 -0.66
N THR A 302 0.45 -20.51 -0.69
CA THR A 302 1.35 -19.76 0.20
C THR A 302 0.96 -19.93 1.66
N LEU A 303 -0.34 -19.92 2.00
CA LEU A 303 -0.83 -20.24 3.34
C LEU A 303 -0.44 -21.64 3.80
N TYR A 304 -0.66 -22.63 2.95
CA TYR A 304 -0.38 -24.02 3.27
C TYR A 304 1.12 -24.28 3.49
N HIS A 305 1.97 -23.74 2.62
CA HIS A 305 3.41 -23.91 2.73
C HIS A 305 4.01 -23.10 3.89
N SER A 306 3.48 -21.91 4.14
CA SER A 306 3.96 -21.04 5.21
C SER A 306 3.34 -21.37 6.57
N SER A 307 2.42 -22.34 6.65
CA SER A 307 1.65 -22.68 7.86
C SER A 307 2.49 -22.72 9.13
N ASN A 308 3.65 -23.39 9.06
CA ASN A 308 4.57 -23.55 10.19
C ASN A 308 5.21 -22.22 10.62
N HIS A 309 5.58 -21.36 9.67
CA HIS A 309 6.15 -20.04 9.96
C HIS A 309 5.10 -19.03 10.43
N LEU A 310 3.86 -19.23 10.00
CA LEU A 310 2.72 -18.38 10.35
C LEU A 310 2.06 -18.77 11.66
N ASN A 311 2.46 -19.90 12.28
CA ASN A 311 1.76 -20.53 13.40
C ASN A 311 0.28 -20.83 13.09
N ILE A 312 0.00 -21.21 11.84
CA ILE A 312 -1.32 -21.59 11.37
C ILE A 312 -1.33 -23.11 11.21
N ASP A 313 -2.32 -23.76 11.80
CA ASP A 313 -2.53 -25.19 11.59
C ASP A 313 -2.92 -25.47 10.13
N ARG A 314 -2.30 -26.47 9.51
CA ARG A 314 -2.69 -26.93 8.16
C ARG A 314 -4.14 -27.41 8.12
N GLN A 315 -4.64 -27.98 9.22
CA GLN A 315 -6.05 -28.34 9.30
C GLN A 315 -6.95 -27.11 9.23
N TYR A 316 -6.56 -25.98 9.83
CA TYR A 316 -7.28 -24.73 9.68
C TYR A 316 -7.34 -24.28 8.21
N VAL A 317 -6.26 -24.45 7.45
CA VAL A 317 -6.24 -24.12 6.01
C VAL A 317 -7.20 -25.00 5.22
N PHE A 318 -7.28 -26.30 5.52
CA PHE A 318 -8.25 -27.21 4.87
C PHE A 318 -9.69 -26.86 5.20
N GLU A 319 -9.96 -26.55 6.46
CA GLU A 319 -11.27 -26.15 6.93
C GLU A 319 -11.71 -24.80 6.34
N LEU A 320 -10.78 -23.84 6.25
CA LEU A 320 -11.03 -22.56 5.58
C LEU A 320 -11.33 -22.77 4.09
N PHE A 321 -10.55 -23.62 3.41
CA PHE A 321 -10.79 -23.96 2.01
C PHE A 321 -12.17 -24.60 1.81
N LYS A 322 -12.58 -25.50 2.71
CA LYS A 322 -13.92 -26.11 2.70
C LYS A 322 -15.01 -25.05 2.80
N GLU A 323 -14.89 -24.10 3.72
CA GLU A 323 -15.84 -22.99 3.85
C GLU A 323 -15.88 -22.11 2.58
N ILE A 324 -14.73 -21.82 1.97
CA ILE A 324 -14.64 -21.00 0.75
C ILE A 324 -15.48 -21.60 -0.39
N ILE A 325 -15.34 -22.91 -0.65
CA ILE A 325 -16.02 -23.57 -1.77
C ILE A 325 -17.51 -23.87 -1.53
N THR A 326 -18.00 -23.63 -0.31
CA THR A 326 -19.41 -23.82 0.08
C THR A 326 -20.08 -22.54 0.56
N ILE A 327 -19.45 -21.37 0.36
CA ILE A 327 -19.95 -20.13 0.93
C ILE A 327 -21.17 -19.62 0.18
N ASP A 328 -22.28 -19.45 0.91
CA ASP A 328 -23.62 -19.04 0.44
C ASP A 328 -24.24 -19.98 -0.62
N PHE A 329 -23.47 -20.41 -1.63
CA PHE A 329 -23.78 -21.42 -2.63
C PHE A 329 -22.60 -22.38 -2.82
N GLN A 330 -22.89 -23.60 -3.25
CA GLN A 330 -21.84 -24.56 -3.58
C GLN A 330 -21.22 -24.19 -4.92
N TRP A 331 -19.90 -23.97 -4.93
CA TRP A 331 -19.18 -23.65 -6.16
C TRP A 331 -19.25 -24.79 -7.18
N LEU A 332 -19.17 -24.44 -8.47
CA LEU A 332 -19.05 -25.45 -9.52
C LEU A 332 -17.82 -26.33 -9.29
N ASN A 333 -17.99 -27.64 -9.44
CA ASN A 333 -16.88 -28.61 -9.32
C ASN A 333 -15.71 -28.26 -10.26
N LYS A 334 -15.98 -27.68 -11.43
CA LYS A 334 -14.93 -27.19 -12.35
C LYS A 334 -14.11 -26.05 -11.75
N ASN A 335 -14.75 -25.09 -11.08
CA ASN A 335 -14.08 -23.98 -10.40
C ASN A 335 -13.28 -24.47 -9.19
N VAL A 336 -13.84 -25.41 -8.42
CA VAL A 336 -13.13 -26.07 -7.31
C VAL A 336 -11.89 -26.81 -7.81
N ALA A 337 -12.02 -27.58 -8.90
CA ALA A 337 -10.90 -28.28 -9.51
C ALA A 337 -9.82 -27.31 -10.02
N ALA A 338 -10.21 -26.24 -10.70
CA ALA A 338 -9.28 -25.20 -11.16
C ALA A 338 -8.55 -24.53 -9.97
N LEU A 339 -9.26 -24.17 -8.91
CA LEU A 339 -8.65 -23.61 -7.71
C LEU A 339 -7.66 -24.57 -7.05
N LEU A 340 -8.01 -25.86 -6.96
CA LEU A 340 -7.11 -26.90 -6.46
C LEU A 340 -5.84 -27.03 -7.32
N VAL A 341 -5.95 -26.93 -8.65
CA VAL A 341 -4.79 -26.94 -9.55
C VAL A 341 -3.87 -25.76 -9.26
N TYR A 342 -4.40 -24.54 -9.18
CA TYR A 342 -3.60 -23.34 -8.88
C TYR A 342 -3.03 -23.33 -7.45
N SER A 343 -3.68 -24.03 -6.52
CA SER A 343 -3.19 -24.21 -5.15
C SER A 343 -1.97 -25.13 -5.05
N GLY A 344 -1.60 -25.82 -6.14
CA GLY A 344 -0.42 -26.66 -6.23
C GLY A 344 -0.61 -28.05 -5.62
N SER A 345 0.05 -29.04 -6.22
CA SER A 345 -0.16 -30.48 -5.93
C SER A 345 0.06 -30.88 -4.48
N SER A 346 0.95 -30.19 -3.76
CA SER A 346 1.20 -30.38 -2.32
C SER A 346 -0.08 -30.17 -1.51
N PHE A 347 -0.73 -29.01 -1.69
CA PHE A 347 -1.99 -28.69 -1.03
C PHE A 347 -3.12 -29.59 -1.53
N SER A 348 -3.29 -29.71 -2.86
CA SER A 348 -4.44 -30.43 -3.44
C SER A 348 -4.46 -31.89 -3.01
N ASN A 349 -3.33 -32.59 -3.06
CA ASN A 349 -3.25 -33.99 -2.64
C ASN A 349 -3.53 -34.16 -1.14
N ALA A 350 -3.02 -33.24 -0.31
CA ALA A 350 -3.25 -33.29 1.13
C ALA A 350 -4.73 -33.01 1.48
N TYR A 351 -5.34 -32.03 0.83
CA TYR A 351 -6.76 -31.70 1.00
C TYR A 351 -7.67 -32.83 0.52
N LEU A 352 -7.38 -33.45 -0.63
CA LEU A 352 -8.17 -34.58 -1.13
C LEU A 352 -8.12 -35.78 -0.16
N ARG A 353 -6.94 -36.10 0.39
CA ARG A 353 -6.82 -37.12 1.44
C ARG A 353 -7.64 -36.77 2.67
N TYR A 354 -7.56 -35.52 3.12
CA TYR A 354 -8.35 -35.03 4.26
C TYR A 354 -9.86 -35.15 4.03
N LYS A 355 -10.33 -34.87 2.81
CA LYS A 355 -11.77 -34.89 2.47
C LYS A 355 -12.37 -36.30 2.38
N PHE A 356 -11.57 -37.29 2.01
CA PHE A 356 -12.01 -38.68 1.77
C PHE A 356 -11.56 -39.67 2.85
N GLN A 357 -10.95 -39.17 3.93
CA GLN A 357 -10.83 -39.87 5.21
C GLN A 357 -12.12 -39.70 6.00
#